data_AF-A0A944X2Z3-F1
#
_entry.id   AF-A0A944X2Z3-F1
#
_cell.length_a   1.000
_cell.length_b   1.000
_cell.length_c   1.000
_cell.angle_alpha   90.00
_cell.angle_beta   90.00
_cell.angle_gamma   90.00
#
_symmetry.space_group_name_H-M   'P 1'
#
loop_
_entity.id
_entity.type
_entity.pdbx_description
1 polymer ?
#
loop_
_entity_poly.entity_id
_entity_poly.type
_entity_poly.pdbx_seq_one_letter_code
_entity_poly.pdbx_strand_id
1 'polypeptide(L)'
;MKKTIITLASVLCIAMTGPSIAMDMDHNAKESMKKGENEHAMDNSDQLGKMIRKTVVDGYDISFRLIDMKERLKGMAGMEGMSMTHHLMVFIRNPQGHNLKDAKVGYLVKGPENSSRKAMAMGMKSGFGADMNFKEKGTYTISTKVVAGGKKLTDKFTYKVE
;
A
#
# COMPACT_ATOMS: atom_id res chain seq x y z
N MET A 1 -23.42 5.85 -37.71
CA MET A 1 -23.40 7.28 -38.11
C MET A 1 -23.73 8.07 -36.85
N LYS A 2 -22.79 8.79 -36.24
CA LYS A 2 -22.47 10.18 -36.54
C LYS A 2 -20.99 10.43 -36.19
N LYS A 3 -20.30 11.06 -37.14
CA LYS A 3 -18.90 11.49 -37.07
C LYS A 3 -18.86 12.85 -36.36
N THR A 4 -17.90 13.05 -35.46
CA THR A 4 -17.47 14.40 -35.09
C THR A 4 -15.96 14.41 -34.98
N ILE A 5 -15.33 14.92 -36.02
CA ILE A 5 -13.91 15.28 -36.14
C ILE A 5 -13.81 16.74 -35.75
N ILE A 6 -12.95 17.12 -34.80
CA ILE A 6 -12.37 18.47 -34.73
C ILE A 6 -10.89 18.37 -34.31
N THR A 7 -10.07 18.89 -35.21
CA THR A 7 -8.62 19.09 -35.24
C THR A 7 -8.19 20.25 -34.33
N LEU A 8 -7.02 20.21 -33.69
CA LEU A 8 -5.96 21.24 -33.85
C LEU A 8 -4.69 20.91 -33.04
N ALA A 9 -3.56 21.15 -33.68
CA ALA A 9 -2.20 20.89 -33.24
C ALA A 9 -1.64 22.00 -32.32
N SER A 10 -0.68 21.65 -31.47
CA SER A 10 0.52 22.49 -31.27
C SER A 10 1.62 21.67 -30.58
N VAL A 11 2.65 21.37 -31.37
CA VAL A 11 3.98 20.96 -30.93
C VAL A 11 4.62 22.13 -30.18
N LEU A 12 5.19 21.88 -29.01
CA LEU A 12 6.21 22.76 -28.43
C LEU A 12 7.30 21.90 -27.78
N CYS A 13 8.42 21.75 -28.50
CA CYS A 13 9.67 21.23 -28.00
C CYS A 13 10.33 22.28 -27.10
N ILE A 14 10.69 21.92 -25.87
CA ILE A 14 11.74 22.62 -25.12
C ILE A 14 12.71 21.56 -24.63
N ALA A 15 13.83 21.46 -25.35
CA ALA A 15 15.04 20.80 -24.88
C ALA A 15 15.79 21.79 -23.99
N MET A 16 16.23 21.35 -22.80
CA MET A 16 17.36 21.95 -22.11
C MET A 16 18.22 20.85 -21.51
N THR A 17 19.40 20.71 -22.10
CA THR A 17 20.58 20.01 -21.61
C THR A 17 21.32 20.89 -20.61
N GLY A 18 21.83 20.29 -19.54
CA GLY A 18 22.87 20.91 -18.71
C GLY A 18 23.34 19.94 -17.62
N PRO A 19 24.59 19.44 -17.68
CA PRO A 19 25.22 18.71 -16.57
C PRO A 19 25.84 19.70 -15.59
N SER A 20 25.75 19.44 -14.29
CA SER A 20 26.55 20.16 -13.30
C SER A 20 27.12 19.19 -12.27
N ILE A 21 28.40 18.89 -12.51
CA ILE A 21 29.54 18.84 -11.61
C ILE A 21 29.32 18.24 -10.21
N ALA A 22 30.09 17.18 -9.97
CA ALA A 22 30.37 16.57 -8.69
C ALA A 22 30.93 17.58 -7.68
N MET A 23 30.55 17.42 -6.41
CA MET A 23 31.35 17.87 -5.28
C MET A 23 31.80 16.63 -4.52
N ASP A 24 33.12 16.46 -4.51
CA ASP A 24 33.86 15.58 -3.62
C ASP A 24 33.77 16.16 -2.20
N MET A 25 33.39 15.34 -1.24
CA MET A 25 33.53 15.63 0.20
C MET A 25 34.15 14.39 0.85
N ASP A 26 35.46 14.40 0.89
CA ASP A 26 36.27 13.61 1.82
C ASP A 26 35.90 13.99 3.26
N HIS A 27 35.41 13.00 4.01
CA HIS A 27 35.47 13.00 5.47
C HIS A 27 35.81 11.60 5.95
N ASN A 28 37.11 11.38 6.07
CA ASN A 28 37.73 10.38 6.94
C ASN A 28 37.13 10.42 8.36
N ALA A 29 36.50 9.34 8.82
CA ALA A 29 36.59 8.88 10.21
C ALA A 29 35.86 7.54 10.46
N LYS A 30 36.70 6.55 10.79
CA LYS A 30 36.50 5.47 11.79
C LYS A 30 35.58 4.28 11.46
N GLU A 31 36.27 3.15 11.29
CA GLU A 31 35.86 1.83 11.76
C GLU A 31 35.04 1.89 13.05
N SER A 32 33.86 1.26 13.04
CA SER A 32 33.22 0.72 14.23
C SER A 32 32.16 -0.31 13.84
N MET A 33 32.41 -1.55 14.26
CA MET A 33 31.43 -2.58 14.61
C MET A 33 30.73 -3.32 13.47
N LYS A 34 31.35 -4.45 13.12
CA LYS A 34 30.71 -5.66 12.65
C LYS A 34 29.74 -6.15 13.74
N LYS A 35 28.42 -5.98 13.56
CA LYS A 35 27.41 -6.63 14.41
C LYS A 35 26.13 -6.90 13.64
N GLY A 36 25.89 -8.17 13.38
CA GLY A 36 24.56 -8.77 13.24
C GLY A 36 23.80 -8.46 11.95
N GLU A 37 23.67 -9.48 11.11
CA GLU A 37 22.52 -9.65 10.24
C GLU A 37 21.24 -9.47 11.07
N ASN A 38 20.58 -8.33 10.91
CA ASN A 38 19.16 -8.25 11.17
C ASN A 38 18.55 -7.20 10.25
N GLU A 39 17.67 -7.69 9.40
CA GLU A 39 16.98 -6.99 8.34
C GLU A 39 15.94 -6.02 8.92
N HIS A 40 16.38 -4.96 9.59
CA HIS A 40 15.52 -3.84 9.96
C HIS A 40 15.64 -2.73 8.92
N ALA A 41 15.15 -3.02 7.72
CA ALA A 41 14.95 -2.02 6.69
C ALA A 41 13.85 -1.03 7.12
N MET A 42 14.28 0.18 7.49
CA MET A 42 13.51 1.43 7.54
C MET A 42 12.19 1.38 8.31
N ASP A 43 12.31 1.61 9.62
CA ASP A 43 11.25 2.12 10.48
C ASP A 43 10.58 3.37 9.84
N ASN A 44 9.41 3.16 9.25
CA ASN A 44 8.46 4.22 8.91
C ASN A 44 7.41 4.21 10.03
N SER A 45 7.71 4.94 11.11
CA SER A 45 6.84 5.14 12.28
C SER A 45 5.45 5.73 11.94
N ASP A 46 5.22 6.16 10.70
CA ASP A 46 3.93 6.61 10.18
C ASP A 46 3.02 5.50 9.61
N GLN A 47 3.52 4.27 9.45
CA GLN A 47 2.73 3.16 8.89
C GLN A 47 2.43 2.12 9.96
N LEU A 48 1.28 2.26 10.62
CA LEU A 48 0.79 1.30 11.62
C LEU A 48 0.44 -0.06 11.00
N GLY A 49 0.67 -1.14 11.74
CA GLY A 49 0.28 -2.52 11.39
C GLY A 49 1.39 -3.40 10.79
N LYS A 50 1.20 -4.72 10.88
CA LYS A 50 2.10 -5.75 10.35
C LYS A 50 2.04 -5.77 8.83
N MET A 51 3.18 -5.68 8.14
CA MET A 51 3.23 -5.87 6.70
C MET A 51 2.97 -7.34 6.36
N ILE A 52 1.96 -7.59 5.54
CA ILE A 52 1.55 -8.95 5.13
C ILE A 52 1.90 -9.25 3.67
N ARG A 53 2.16 -8.20 2.87
CA ARG A 53 2.62 -8.33 1.48
C ARG A 53 3.22 -7.02 0.98
N LYS A 54 4.21 -7.13 0.11
CA LYS A 54 4.72 -6.06 -0.74
C LYS A 54 4.87 -6.61 -2.17
N THR A 55 4.47 -5.83 -3.17
CA THR A 55 4.53 -6.23 -4.58
C THR A 55 4.60 -5.01 -5.48
N VAL A 56 4.97 -5.21 -6.75
CA VAL A 56 4.95 -4.19 -7.80
C VAL A 56 4.00 -4.68 -8.89
N VAL A 57 2.99 -3.87 -9.21
CA VAL A 57 2.01 -4.19 -10.27
C VAL A 57 2.00 -3.05 -11.27
N ASP A 58 2.39 -3.35 -12.51
CA ASP A 58 2.54 -2.38 -13.61
C ASP A 58 3.32 -1.10 -13.22
N GLY A 59 4.40 -1.28 -12.47
CA GLY A 59 5.26 -0.19 -11.97
C GLY A 59 4.74 0.54 -10.73
N TYR A 60 3.58 0.15 -10.18
CA TYR A 60 3.09 0.69 -8.91
C TYR A 60 3.59 -0.18 -7.75
N ASP A 61 4.25 0.42 -6.77
CA ASP A 61 4.55 -0.23 -5.51
C ASP A 61 3.28 -0.34 -4.67
N ILE A 62 2.92 -1.55 -4.30
CA ILE A 62 1.75 -1.87 -3.48
C ILE A 62 2.23 -2.60 -2.23
N SER A 63 1.91 -2.07 -1.05
CA SER A 63 2.16 -2.73 0.22
C SER A 63 0.88 -2.87 1.05
N PHE A 64 0.68 -4.06 1.60
CA PHE A 64 -0.45 -4.40 2.44
C PHE A 64 0.00 -4.51 3.88
N ARG A 65 -0.72 -3.84 4.77
CA ARG A 65 -0.54 -3.94 6.21
C ARG A 65 -1.84 -4.31 6.89
N LEU A 66 -1.72 -5.12 7.94
CA LEU A 66 -2.83 -5.52 8.77
C LEU A 66 -2.63 -4.95 10.17
N ILE A 67 -3.59 -4.16 10.64
CA ILE A 67 -3.60 -3.61 11.99
C ILE A 67 -4.55 -4.48 12.81
N ASP A 68 -4.04 -5.13 13.86
CA ASP A 68 -4.91 -5.78 14.85
C ASP A 68 -5.58 -4.71 15.70
N MET A 69 -6.91 -4.63 15.62
CA MET A 69 -7.67 -3.63 16.35
C MET A 69 -7.77 -3.94 17.84
N LYS A 70 -7.74 -5.22 18.23
CA LYS A 70 -7.66 -5.57 19.65
C LYS A 70 -6.34 -5.09 20.22
N GLU A 71 -5.23 -5.36 19.53
CA GLU A 71 -3.90 -4.92 19.97
C GLU A 71 -3.80 -3.39 20.02
N ARG A 72 -4.30 -2.71 18.97
CA ARG A 72 -4.32 -1.24 18.91
C ARG A 72 -5.11 -0.63 20.07
N LEU A 73 -6.21 -1.26 20.45
CA LEU A 73 -7.14 -0.76 21.46
C LEU A 73 -6.84 -1.29 22.87
N LYS A 74 -5.79 -2.10 23.06
CA LYS A 74 -5.35 -2.54 24.40
C LYS A 74 -5.09 -1.31 25.27
N GLY A 75 -5.81 -1.20 26.38
CA GLY A 75 -5.69 -0.10 27.33
C GLY A 75 -6.63 1.08 27.09
N MET A 76 -7.47 1.06 26.05
CA MET A 76 -8.55 2.04 25.85
C MET A 76 -9.86 1.48 26.41
N ALA A 77 -10.35 2.04 27.52
CA ALA A 77 -11.61 1.65 28.13
C ALA A 77 -12.82 2.04 27.23
N GLY A 78 -13.84 1.18 27.15
CA GLY A 78 -15.11 1.48 26.48
C GLY A 78 -15.26 1.01 25.02
N MET A 79 -14.39 0.13 24.53
CA MET A 79 -14.46 -0.43 23.16
C MET A 79 -14.99 -1.87 23.10
N GLU A 80 -15.60 -2.35 24.19
CA GLU A 80 -16.22 -3.67 24.26
C GLU A 80 -17.43 -3.73 23.31
N GLY A 81 -17.31 -4.48 22.21
CA GLY A 81 -18.38 -4.66 21.22
C GLY A 81 -18.00 -4.43 19.77
N MET A 82 -16.76 -4.00 19.46
CA MET A 82 -16.32 -3.91 18.06
C MET A 82 -16.24 -5.30 17.41
N SER A 83 -17.12 -5.52 16.43
CA SER A 83 -17.19 -6.79 15.70
C SER A 83 -16.07 -6.96 14.66
N MET A 84 -15.31 -5.91 14.38
CA MET A 84 -14.24 -5.93 13.37
C MET A 84 -12.88 -6.03 14.03
N THR A 85 -12.16 -7.10 13.67
CA THR A 85 -10.93 -7.49 14.36
C THR A 85 -9.70 -6.79 13.83
N HIS A 86 -9.68 -6.46 12.53
CA HIS A 86 -8.49 -5.96 11.88
C HIS A 86 -8.83 -4.85 10.88
N HIS A 87 -7.93 -3.90 10.75
CA HIS A 87 -7.98 -2.90 9.70
C HIS A 87 -6.95 -3.25 8.61
N LEU A 88 -7.44 -3.61 7.41
CA LEU A 88 -6.59 -3.92 6.27
C LEU A 88 -6.28 -2.64 5.50
N MET A 89 -5.01 -2.28 5.46
CA MET A 89 -4.49 -1.11 4.76
C MET A 89 -3.74 -1.52 3.50
N VAL A 90 -3.92 -0.76 2.43
CA VAL A 90 -3.02 -0.79 1.27
C VAL A 90 -2.43 0.60 1.04
N PHE A 91 -1.11 0.63 0.86
CA PHE A 91 -0.37 1.80 0.45
C PHE A 91 0.07 1.59 -0.98
N ILE A 92 -0.16 2.60 -1.83
CA ILE A 92 0.10 2.52 -3.26
C ILE A 92 0.95 3.71 -3.63
N ARG A 93 2.10 3.47 -4.24
CA ARG A 93 2.93 4.50 -4.86
C ARG A 93 2.94 4.32 -6.37
N ASN A 94 2.87 5.42 -7.09
CA ASN A 94 3.00 5.42 -8.54
C ASN A 94 4.45 5.13 -8.96
N PRO A 95 4.74 4.90 -10.26
CA PRO A 95 6.10 4.69 -10.75
C PRO A 95 7.08 5.83 -10.44
N GLN A 96 6.58 7.02 -10.14
CA GLN A 96 7.33 8.22 -9.74
C GLN A 96 7.60 8.24 -8.22
N GLY A 97 7.17 7.24 -7.47
CA GLY A 97 7.36 7.11 -6.02
C GLY A 97 6.36 7.89 -5.16
N HIS A 98 5.38 8.58 -5.76
CA HIS A 98 4.40 9.39 -5.04
C HIS A 98 3.22 8.55 -4.54
N ASN A 99 2.73 8.86 -3.34
CA ASN A 99 1.52 8.22 -2.81
C ASN A 99 0.30 8.52 -3.69
N LEU A 100 -0.44 7.47 -4.03
CA LEU A 100 -1.66 7.57 -4.80
C LEU A 100 -2.81 8.02 -3.88
N LYS A 101 -3.33 9.23 -4.08
CA LYS A 101 -4.40 9.81 -3.25
C LYS A 101 -5.80 9.59 -3.85
N ASP A 102 -5.90 9.61 -5.17
CA ASP A 102 -7.18 9.52 -5.90
C ASP A 102 -7.37 8.14 -6.53
N ALA A 103 -7.75 7.16 -5.71
CA ALA A 103 -8.08 5.82 -6.18
C ALA A 103 -9.34 5.26 -5.52
N LYS A 104 -10.06 4.42 -6.27
CA LYS A 104 -11.09 3.56 -5.72
C LYS A 104 -10.48 2.20 -5.45
N VAL A 105 -10.46 1.79 -4.19
CA VAL A 105 -9.88 0.52 -3.77
C VAL A 105 -10.98 -0.37 -3.20
N GLY A 106 -11.00 -1.62 -3.62
CA GLY A 106 -11.91 -2.64 -3.09
C GLY A 106 -11.16 -3.91 -2.73
N TYR A 107 -11.59 -4.53 -1.64
CA TYR A 107 -11.11 -5.81 -1.16
C TYR A 107 -12.16 -6.90 -1.32
N LEU A 108 -11.70 -8.10 -1.65
CA LEU A 108 -12.44 -9.35 -1.52
C LEU A 108 -11.58 -10.29 -0.69
N VAL A 109 -12.03 -10.60 0.52
CA VAL A 109 -11.37 -11.53 1.43
C VAL A 109 -12.20 -12.80 1.48
N LYS A 110 -11.60 -13.94 1.16
CA LYS A 110 -12.18 -15.27 1.35
C LYS A 110 -11.44 -15.97 2.47
N GLY A 111 -12.13 -16.37 3.53
CA GLY A 111 -11.54 -17.04 4.68
C GLY A 111 -11.75 -18.55 4.66
N PRO A 112 -11.41 -19.21 5.79
CA PRO A 112 -11.80 -20.60 6.03
C PRO A 112 -13.33 -20.76 5.97
N GLU A 113 -13.78 -22.00 5.77
CA GLU A 113 -15.21 -22.38 5.71
C GLU A 113 -16.05 -21.64 4.65
N ASN A 114 -15.42 -21.25 3.53
CA ASN A 114 -16.05 -20.50 2.44
C ASN A 114 -16.60 -19.12 2.84
N SER A 115 -16.17 -18.57 3.97
CA SER A 115 -16.49 -17.18 4.33
C SER A 115 -15.96 -16.22 3.27
N SER A 116 -16.77 -15.22 2.90
CA SER A 116 -16.43 -14.27 1.84
C SER A 116 -16.95 -12.89 2.19
N ARG A 117 -16.07 -11.89 2.18
CA ARG A 117 -16.38 -10.50 2.50
C ARG A 117 -15.85 -9.59 1.41
N LYS A 118 -16.68 -8.66 0.95
CA LYS A 118 -16.28 -7.55 0.08
C LYS A 118 -16.37 -6.27 0.88
N ALA A 119 -15.39 -5.38 0.72
CA ALA A 119 -15.50 -4.02 1.23
C ALA A 119 -14.84 -3.04 0.27
N MET A 120 -15.39 -1.83 0.22
CA MET A 120 -14.71 -0.69 -0.40
C MET A 120 -13.83 -0.05 0.65
N ALA A 121 -12.57 0.19 0.30
CA ALA A 121 -11.64 0.87 1.17
C ALA A 121 -11.87 2.38 1.10
N MET A 122 -11.74 3.02 2.25
CA MET A 122 -11.80 4.46 2.38
C MET A 122 -10.40 5.03 2.24
N GLY A 123 -10.28 6.16 1.51
CA GLY A 123 -9.03 6.91 1.45
C GLY A 123 -8.70 7.49 2.82
N MET A 124 -7.46 7.31 3.24
CA MET A 124 -6.89 7.81 4.48
C MET A 124 -5.61 8.61 4.16
N LYS A 125 -4.99 9.23 5.18
CA LYS A 125 -3.84 10.15 5.04
C LYS A 125 -2.76 9.70 4.04
N SER A 126 -2.43 8.41 3.99
CA SER A 126 -1.36 7.86 3.15
C SER A 126 -1.71 6.56 2.43
N GLY A 127 -2.93 6.04 2.57
CA GLY A 127 -3.33 4.76 2.00
C GLY A 127 -4.84 4.56 2.02
N PHE A 128 -5.29 3.36 1.65
CA PHE A 128 -6.70 3.00 1.61
C PHE A 128 -6.96 1.87 2.59
N GLY A 129 -7.96 2.05 3.46
CA GLY A 129 -8.23 1.15 4.56
C GLY A 129 -9.65 0.62 4.56
N ALA A 130 -9.82 -0.65 4.92
CA ALA A 130 -11.12 -1.23 5.21
C ALA A 130 -11.03 -2.19 6.40
N ASP A 131 -12.06 -2.17 7.22
CA ASP A 131 -12.18 -3.12 8.32
C ASP A 131 -12.60 -4.50 7.82
N MET A 132 -11.92 -5.51 8.33
CA MET A 132 -12.08 -6.91 7.94
C MET A 132 -12.07 -7.81 9.18
N ASN A 133 -12.75 -8.95 9.04
CA ASN A 133 -12.77 -9.97 10.07
C ASN A 133 -11.77 -11.08 9.71
N PHE A 134 -10.74 -11.23 10.55
CA PHE A 134 -9.74 -12.31 10.50
C PHE A 134 -9.72 -13.05 11.85
N LYS A 135 -10.89 -13.20 12.49
CA LYS A 135 -11.03 -13.84 13.82
C LYS A 135 -10.68 -15.32 13.81
N GLU A 136 -11.01 -16.02 12.73
CA GLU A 136 -10.79 -17.45 12.62
C GLU A 136 -9.35 -17.73 12.17
N LYS A 137 -8.74 -18.75 12.77
CA LYS A 137 -7.44 -19.25 12.31
C LYS A 137 -7.61 -19.96 10.98
N GLY A 138 -6.63 -19.83 10.10
CA GLY A 138 -6.67 -20.47 8.78
C GLY A 138 -6.11 -19.61 7.67
N THR A 139 -6.26 -20.10 6.44
CA THR A 139 -5.78 -19.43 5.24
C THR A 139 -6.86 -18.56 4.64
N TYR A 140 -6.54 -17.29 4.47
CA TYR A 140 -7.38 -16.31 3.80
C TYR A 140 -6.79 -15.99 2.42
N THR A 141 -7.65 -15.90 1.41
CA THR A 141 -7.30 -15.32 0.11
C THR A 141 -7.76 -13.87 0.07
N ILE A 142 -6.81 -12.95 -0.02
CA ILE A 142 -7.04 -11.51 -0.12
C ILE A 142 -6.88 -11.12 -1.59
N SER A 143 -7.92 -10.53 -2.18
CA SER A 143 -7.89 -9.95 -3.52
C SER A 143 -8.18 -8.46 -3.42
N THR A 144 -7.35 -7.66 -4.08
CA THR A 144 -7.46 -6.21 -4.08
C THR A 144 -7.64 -5.72 -5.51
N LYS A 145 -8.54 -4.76 -5.70
CA LYS A 145 -8.72 -4.05 -6.97
C LYS A 145 -8.59 -2.56 -6.72
N VAL A 146 -7.69 -1.93 -7.46
CA VAL A 146 -7.43 -0.49 -7.43
C VAL A 146 -7.84 0.07 -8.78
N VAL A 147 -8.61 1.16 -8.78
CA VAL A 147 -8.93 1.93 -9.98
C VAL A 147 -8.47 3.36 -9.77
N ALA A 148 -7.51 3.81 -10.59
CA ALA A 148 -6.94 5.16 -10.50
C ALA A 148 -6.58 5.67 -11.89
N GLY A 149 -6.96 6.92 -12.20
CA GLY A 149 -6.64 7.55 -13.50
C GLY A 149 -7.06 6.73 -14.73
N GLY A 150 -8.15 5.95 -14.64
CA GLY A 150 -8.60 5.06 -15.72
C GLY A 150 -7.87 3.71 -15.80
N LYS A 151 -6.80 3.51 -15.03
CA LYS A 151 -6.09 2.23 -14.92
C LYS A 151 -6.69 1.36 -13.82
N LYS A 152 -6.67 0.04 -14.03
CA LYS A 152 -7.10 -0.97 -13.06
C LYS A 152 -5.91 -1.85 -12.69
N LEU A 153 -5.56 -1.87 -11.40
CA LEU A 153 -4.55 -2.77 -10.84
C LEU A 153 -5.27 -3.83 -10.00
N THR A 154 -4.83 -5.08 -10.12
CA THR A 154 -5.36 -6.17 -9.31
C THR A 154 -4.24 -6.98 -8.73
N ASP A 155 -4.37 -7.33 -7.45
CA ASP A 155 -3.45 -8.20 -6.76
C ASP A 155 -4.23 -9.26 -5.98
N LYS A 156 -3.67 -10.46 -5.86
CA LYS A 156 -4.28 -11.57 -5.12
C LYS A 156 -3.20 -12.38 -4.45
N PHE A 157 -3.37 -12.65 -3.16
CA PHE A 157 -2.44 -13.42 -2.36
C PHE A 157 -3.14 -14.16 -1.23
N THR A 158 -2.44 -15.12 -0.64
CA THR A 158 -2.89 -15.84 0.55
C THR A 158 -2.20 -15.30 1.79
N TYR A 159 -2.93 -15.22 2.89
CA TYR A 159 -2.43 -14.83 4.21
C TYR A 159 -2.93 -15.84 5.24
N LYS A 160 -2.02 -16.39 6.06
CA LYS A 160 -2.36 -17.36 7.11
C LYS A 160 -2.46 -16.63 8.45
N VAL A 161 -3.61 -16.80 9.11
CA VAL A 161 -3.82 -16.40 10.50
C VAL A 161 -3.59 -17.63 11.37
N GLU A 162 -2.74 -17.50 12.37
CA GLU A 162 -2.29 -18.60 13.24
C GLU A 162 -2.86 -18.56 14.65
#